data_AF-A0A804K1N2-F1
#
_entry.id   AF-A0A804K1N2-F1
#
_cell.length_a   1.000
_cell.length_b   1.000
_cell.length_c   1.000
_cell.angle_alpha   90.00
_cell.angle_beta   90.00
_cell.angle_gamma   90.00
#
_symmetry.space_group_name_H-M   'P 1'
#
loop_
_entity.id
_entity.type
_entity.pdbx_description
1 polymer ?
#
loop_
_entity_poly.entity_id
_entity_poly.type
_entity_poly.pdbx_seq_one_letter_code
_entity_poly.pdbx_strand_id
1 'polypeptide(L)'
;MGAGSSRDSEERERGSFQDWDRRGYSREVPEYRSYPPPPQTYDPPSESYPPPGSRPRPTIDRRYSRISDNYHTLEQVTEALAQAGLESSNLIVGIDLTKSNEWTGKFSFGGRSLHHIGDTPNPYEQAISIIGRTLSAFDEDNLIPCFGFGDASTHDRDVFSFCPDGRPCNGFQDTLVQYRELLPHLRLAGPTSFAPIIEMAMTIVEQSGGQYHVLLIIADGQVTRSVDTQFGHLSSQEQNTVDAIVKASEFPLSIILVGVGDGPWDMMKEFDDNIPARSFDNFQFVNFTEIMSKNIPQTRKEALFALEALMEIPSQYKATIEMGILGRRSGKSPQTIALPPPTGNHHAPSVGYTNYKSTTFQQSAPPYPGYETASSEHPSAPSSSFEDQVCPICLTNPRDMAFGCGHLTCSDCGPSLQTCPICRREIHTRIKLY
;
A
#
# COMPACT_ATOMS: atom_id res chain seq x y z
N MET A 1 -70.14 -22.37 33.90
CA MET A 1 -71.52 -22.38 33.33
C MET A 1 -71.79 -20.98 32.78
N GLY A 2 -72.38 -20.84 31.59
CA GLY A 2 -72.59 -19.54 30.90
C GLY A 2 -71.29 -18.94 30.35
N ALA A 3 -71.07 -18.64 29.05
CA ALA A 3 -71.86 -18.64 27.81
C ALA A 3 -72.76 -17.40 27.53
N GLY A 4 -72.67 -16.88 26.30
CA GLY A 4 -73.33 -15.66 25.77
C GLY A 4 -72.30 -14.62 25.28
N SER A 5 -71.90 -14.48 24.01
CA SER A 5 -72.32 -14.96 22.66
C SER A 5 -73.17 -13.99 21.82
N SER A 6 -72.55 -13.46 20.74
CA SER A 6 -73.11 -13.05 19.42
C SER A 6 -71.91 -12.61 18.54
N ARG A 7 -71.58 -13.28 17.42
CA ARG A 7 -72.21 -13.26 16.05
C ARG A 7 -71.78 -12.02 15.23
N ASP A 8 -71.44 -12.10 13.94
CA ASP A 8 -71.40 -13.18 12.91
C ASP A 8 -70.01 -13.18 12.21
N SER A 9 -69.43 -14.20 11.54
CA SER A 9 -69.89 -15.32 10.66
C SER A 9 -70.03 -14.98 9.15
N GLU A 10 -68.92 -15.18 8.41
CA GLU A 10 -68.81 -15.73 7.02
C GLU A 10 -69.54 -14.98 5.85
N GLU A 11 -69.30 -15.20 4.54
CA GLU A 11 -68.57 -16.25 3.79
C GLU A 11 -67.87 -15.70 2.49
N ARG A 12 -67.70 -16.51 1.45
CA ARG A 12 -67.01 -16.21 0.16
C ARG A 12 -67.98 -15.99 -1.01
N GLU A 13 -67.56 -15.25 -2.04
CA GLU A 13 -67.51 -15.60 -3.50
C GLU A 13 -67.33 -14.31 -4.36
N ARG A 14 -66.41 -14.25 -5.34
CA ARG A 14 -66.51 -14.68 -6.76
C ARG A 14 -67.70 -14.09 -7.55
N GLY A 15 -67.41 -13.12 -8.42
CA GLY A 15 -68.31 -12.55 -9.45
C GLY A 15 -67.50 -11.83 -10.55
N SER A 16 -68.07 -11.60 -11.74
CA SER A 16 -67.35 -11.11 -12.94
C SER A 16 -68.27 -10.36 -13.93
N PHE A 17 -67.69 -9.73 -14.97
CA PHE A 17 -68.31 -9.00 -16.11
C PHE A 17 -69.07 -7.69 -15.75
N GLN A 18 -69.27 -6.69 -16.62
CA GLN A 18 -69.05 -6.48 -18.07
C GLN A 18 -68.16 -5.23 -18.34
N ASP A 19 -67.27 -5.14 -19.36
CA ASP A 19 -67.48 -5.09 -20.84
C ASP A 19 -68.18 -3.76 -21.27
N TRP A 20 -67.76 -2.95 -22.24
CA TRP A 20 -67.09 -3.13 -23.55
C TRP A 20 -65.89 -2.13 -23.73
N ASP A 21 -65.19 -1.88 -24.86
CA ASP A 21 -65.45 -2.17 -26.28
C ASP A 21 -64.22 -2.38 -27.20
N ARG A 22 -64.54 -2.83 -28.42
CA ARG A 22 -63.84 -3.25 -29.64
C ARG A 22 -62.69 -2.41 -30.24
N ARG A 23 -61.71 -3.14 -30.80
CA ARG A 23 -61.44 -3.41 -32.25
C ARG A 23 -60.28 -4.42 -32.33
N GLY A 24 -60.44 -5.64 -32.86
CA GLY A 24 -60.33 -6.00 -34.29
C GLY A 24 -58.85 -6.31 -34.66
N TYR A 25 -58.45 -7.46 -35.25
CA TYR A 25 -59.17 -8.43 -36.09
C TYR A 25 -58.68 -9.90 -35.87
N SER A 26 -59.31 -10.86 -36.58
CA SER A 26 -59.23 -12.31 -36.31
C SER A 26 -57.95 -13.05 -36.76
N ARG A 27 -57.78 -14.28 -36.26
CA ARG A 27 -56.70 -15.23 -36.54
C ARG A 27 -57.27 -16.49 -37.21
N GLU A 28 -56.76 -16.85 -38.40
CA GLU A 28 -57.11 -18.09 -39.11
C GLU A 28 -55.91 -19.04 -39.23
N VAL A 29 -56.16 -20.33 -39.48
CA VAL A 29 -55.16 -21.40 -39.57
C VAL A 29 -55.38 -22.23 -40.84
N PRO A 30 -54.37 -22.35 -41.73
CA PRO A 30 -54.36 -23.34 -42.80
C PRO A 30 -53.48 -24.57 -42.47
N GLU A 31 -53.79 -25.70 -43.10
CA GLU A 31 -53.13 -26.99 -42.90
C GLU A 31 -51.84 -27.20 -43.72
N TYR A 32 -51.18 -28.35 -43.49
CA TYR A 32 -50.01 -28.85 -44.21
C TYR A 32 -50.16 -28.87 -45.74
N ARG A 33 -49.11 -28.46 -46.45
CA ARG A 33 -48.75 -29.01 -47.78
C ARG A 33 -47.27 -29.31 -47.88
N SER A 34 -46.95 -30.54 -48.27
CA SER A 34 -45.59 -31.08 -48.37
C SER A 34 -44.90 -30.67 -49.66
N TYR A 35 -43.61 -30.33 -49.59
CA TYR A 35 -42.71 -30.24 -50.75
C TYR A 35 -41.34 -30.87 -50.41
N PRO A 36 -40.61 -31.42 -51.41
CA PRO A 36 -39.40 -32.23 -51.18
C PRO A 36 -38.15 -31.38 -50.86
N PRO A 37 -37.10 -31.98 -50.27
CA PRO A 37 -35.87 -31.27 -49.90
C PRO A 37 -35.00 -30.91 -51.11
N PRO A 38 -34.25 -29.77 -51.06
CA PRO A 38 -33.23 -29.42 -52.04
C PRO A 38 -31.94 -30.26 -51.89
N PRO A 39 -31.01 -30.22 -52.87
CA PRO A 39 -29.86 -31.14 -52.92
C PRO A 39 -28.77 -30.85 -51.88
N GLN A 40 -28.00 -31.89 -51.55
CA GLN A 40 -26.79 -31.77 -50.74
C GLN A 40 -25.64 -31.14 -51.54
N THR A 41 -25.14 -30.00 -51.08
CA THR A 41 -23.82 -29.49 -51.46
C THR A 41 -22.75 -30.11 -50.56
N TYR A 42 -21.66 -30.61 -51.14
CA TYR A 42 -20.50 -31.09 -50.39
C TYR A 42 -19.66 -29.91 -49.91
N ASP A 43 -19.51 -29.75 -48.60
CA ASP A 43 -18.45 -28.91 -48.02
C ASP A 43 -17.09 -29.64 -48.08
N PRO A 44 -15.98 -28.93 -48.31
CA PRO A 44 -14.63 -29.48 -48.18
C PRO A 44 -14.30 -29.75 -46.69
N PRO A 45 -13.35 -30.67 -46.39
CA PRO A 45 -13.05 -31.05 -45.02
C PRO A 45 -12.47 -29.88 -44.21
N SER A 46 -13.07 -29.63 -43.04
CA SER A 46 -12.59 -28.64 -42.08
C SER A 46 -11.30 -29.11 -41.41
N GLU A 47 -10.18 -28.41 -41.65
CA GLU A 47 -9.00 -28.57 -40.80
C GLU A 47 -9.32 -28.08 -39.38
N SER A 48 -9.22 -28.97 -38.40
CA SER A 48 -9.49 -28.67 -37.01
C SER A 48 -8.33 -27.87 -36.41
N TYR A 49 -8.48 -26.54 -36.37
CA TYR A 49 -7.61 -25.69 -35.55
C TYR A 49 -7.61 -26.20 -34.10
N PRO A 50 -6.44 -26.46 -33.49
CA PRO A 50 -6.38 -26.83 -32.08
C PRO A 50 -6.85 -25.65 -31.21
N PRO A 51 -7.45 -25.92 -30.03
CA PRO A 51 -7.83 -24.85 -29.11
C PRO A 51 -6.59 -24.04 -28.69
N PRO A 52 -6.73 -22.75 -28.32
CA PRO A 52 -5.62 -21.93 -27.84
C PRO A 52 -4.85 -22.65 -26.75
N GLY A 53 -3.59 -23.00 -27.05
CA GLY A 53 -2.80 -23.89 -26.20
C GLY A 53 -2.68 -23.31 -24.79
N SER A 54 -3.15 -24.06 -23.79
CA SER A 54 -2.88 -23.76 -22.39
C SER A 54 -1.37 -23.78 -22.20
N ARG A 55 -0.74 -22.60 -22.19
CA ARG A 55 0.64 -22.44 -21.74
C ARG A 55 0.75 -23.16 -20.40
N PRO A 56 1.79 -23.99 -20.18
CA PRO A 56 2.04 -24.50 -18.84
C PRO A 56 2.09 -23.30 -17.89
N ARG A 57 1.29 -23.32 -16.83
CA ARG A 57 1.60 -22.46 -15.67
C ARG A 57 3.06 -22.76 -15.29
N PRO A 58 3.87 -21.75 -14.94
CA PRO A 58 5.17 -22.01 -14.34
C PRO A 58 4.95 -22.92 -13.14
N THR A 59 5.34 -24.19 -13.26
CA THR A 59 5.31 -25.11 -12.13
C THR A 59 6.46 -24.70 -11.24
N ILE A 60 6.14 -24.01 -10.13
CA ILE A 60 7.07 -23.61 -9.07
C ILE A 60 8.09 -24.73 -8.89
N ASP A 61 9.37 -24.42 -9.08
CA ASP A 61 10.38 -25.45 -9.24
C ASP A 61 10.46 -26.30 -7.97
N ARG A 62 10.19 -27.60 -8.13
CA ARG A 62 9.99 -28.55 -7.04
C ARG A 62 11.28 -28.83 -6.24
N ARG A 63 12.39 -28.20 -6.62
CA ARG A 63 13.67 -28.17 -5.90
C ARG A 63 13.66 -27.26 -4.67
N TYR A 64 12.75 -26.29 -4.59
CA TYR A 64 12.58 -25.45 -3.41
C TYR A 64 11.55 -26.07 -2.45
N SER A 65 12.04 -26.86 -1.50
CA SER A 65 11.21 -27.42 -0.43
C SER A 65 10.71 -26.32 0.50
N ARG A 66 9.39 -26.15 0.62
CA ARG A 66 8.78 -25.28 1.64
C ARG A 66 9.36 -25.58 3.02
N ILE A 67 9.75 -24.54 3.74
CA ILE A 67 10.10 -24.62 5.16
C ILE A 67 8.87 -25.17 5.91
N SER A 68 9.06 -26.03 6.92
CA SER A 68 7.93 -26.74 7.54
C SER A 68 7.13 -25.87 8.50
N ASP A 69 5.83 -25.70 8.29
CA ASP A 69 4.94 -24.74 8.99
C ASP A 69 4.70 -24.98 10.51
N ASN A 70 5.54 -25.79 11.17
CA ASN A 70 5.35 -26.29 12.54
C ASN A 70 6.20 -25.56 13.60
N TYR A 71 6.47 -24.26 13.43
CA TYR A 71 7.21 -23.46 14.42
C TYR A 71 6.31 -22.84 15.49
N HIS A 72 6.85 -22.69 16.70
CA HIS A 72 6.14 -22.23 17.89
C HIS A 72 6.85 -21.07 18.63
N THR A 73 8.12 -20.80 18.31
CA THR A 73 8.90 -19.66 18.84
C THR A 73 9.74 -19.03 17.73
N LEU A 74 10.28 -17.81 17.95
CA LEU A 74 11.10 -17.10 16.97
C LEU A 74 12.43 -17.81 16.70
N GLU A 75 13.04 -18.36 17.74
CA GLU A 75 14.33 -19.04 17.69
C GLU A 75 14.29 -20.26 16.75
N GLN A 76 13.14 -20.95 16.69
CA GLN A 76 12.95 -22.07 15.76
C GLN A 76 12.84 -21.61 14.29
N VAL A 77 12.27 -20.43 14.04
CA VAL A 77 12.23 -19.84 12.70
C VAL A 77 13.64 -19.41 12.28
N THR A 78 14.37 -18.74 13.18
CA THR A 78 15.80 -18.40 12.97
C THR A 78 16.64 -19.66 12.71
N GLU A 79 16.50 -20.72 13.50
CA GLU A 79 17.24 -21.97 13.25
C GLU A 79 16.89 -22.58 11.88
N ALA A 80 15.61 -22.59 11.51
CA ALA A 80 15.15 -23.12 10.22
C ALA A 80 15.68 -22.33 9.01
N LEU A 81 15.78 -21.00 9.11
CA LEU A 81 16.33 -20.15 8.05
C LEU A 81 17.84 -20.36 7.87
N ALA A 82 18.58 -20.51 8.97
CA ALA A 82 20.00 -20.87 8.93
C ALA A 82 20.21 -22.27 8.33
N GLN A 83 19.43 -23.27 8.75
CA GLN A 83 19.45 -24.62 8.17
C GLN A 83 19.04 -24.63 6.68
N ALA A 84 18.18 -23.71 6.26
CA ALA A 84 17.80 -23.53 4.86
C ALA A 84 18.91 -22.87 4.02
N GLY A 85 19.99 -22.37 4.63
CA GLY A 85 21.14 -21.79 3.93
C GLY A 85 21.10 -20.27 3.76
N LEU A 86 20.37 -19.55 4.62
CA LEU A 86 20.58 -18.11 4.79
C LEU A 86 21.82 -17.91 5.67
N GLU A 87 22.98 -17.74 5.04
CA GLU A 87 24.26 -17.57 5.77
C GLU A 87 24.41 -16.14 6.32
N SER A 88 23.97 -15.14 5.57
CA SER A 88 24.25 -13.72 5.83
C SER A 88 23.31 -12.81 5.03
N SER A 89 22.98 -11.63 5.56
CA SER A 89 22.12 -10.62 4.91
C SER A 89 22.37 -9.21 5.45
N ASN A 90 21.79 -8.21 4.79
CA ASN A 90 21.78 -6.81 5.23
C ASN A 90 20.33 -6.27 5.17
N LEU A 91 19.89 -5.53 6.17
CA LEU A 91 18.48 -5.14 6.32
C LEU A 91 18.22 -3.67 5.97
N ILE A 92 17.19 -3.40 5.16
CA ILE A 92 16.72 -2.05 4.82
C ILE A 92 15.28 -1.92 5.29
N VAL A 93 14.91 -0.80 5.91
CA VAL A 93 13.54 -0.56 6.40
C VAL A 93 12.92 0.66 5.72
N GLY A 94 11.75 0.46 5.13
CA GLY A 94 10.89 1.50 4.56
C GLY A 94 9.57 1.60 5.33
N ILE A 95 9.27 2.78 5.84
CA ILE A 95 8.03 3.07 6.57
C ILE A 95 7.13 3.96 5.71
N ASP A 96 5.95 3.45 5.38
CA ASP A 96 4.86 4.23 4.79
C ASP A 96 4.41 5.29 5.80
N LEU A 97 4.33 6.55 5.36
CA LEU A 97 3.89 7.71 6.12
C LEU A 97 2.81 8.49 5.35
N THR A 98 2.04 7.79 4.53
CA THR A 98 0.90 8.34 3.80
C THR A 98 -0.30 8.55 4.72
N LYS A 99 -1.22 9.41 4.28
CA LYS A 99 -2.35 9.87 5.10
C LYS A 99 -3.41 8.79 5.34
N SER A 100 -3.44 7.71 4.55
CA SER A 100 -4.39 6.62 4.77
C SER A 100 -4.26 5.98 6.14
N ASN A 101 -3.05 6.00 6.72
CA ASN A 101 -2.75 5.63 8.09
C ASN A 101 -3.57 6.41 9.15
N GLU A 102 -4.26 7.51 8.83
CA GLU A 102 -5.23 8.17 9.71
C GLU A 102 -6.53 7.37 9.89
N TRP A 103 -6.96 6.61 8.86
CA TRP A 103 -8.26 5.93 8.82
C TRP A 103 -8.21 4.40 8.64
N THR A 104 -7.10 3.83 8.19
CA THR A 104 -6.91 2.37 8.05
C THR A 104 -6.68 1.62 9.37
N GLY A 105 -6.80 2.31 10.53
CA GLY A 105 -6.91 1.70 11.86
C GLY A 105 -8.34 1.67 12.42
N LYS A 106 -9.36 1.88 11.58
CA LYS A 106 -10.78 1.99 11.95
C LYS A 106 -11.30 0.75 12.66
N PHE A 107 -10.98 -0.45 12.16
CA PHE A 107 -11.43 -1.72 12.73
C PHE A 107 -10.33 -2.40 13.56
N SER A 108 -9.09 -2.45 13.04
CA SER A 108 -7.94 -3.13 13.65
C SER A 108 -7.31 -2.41 14.84
N PHE A 109 -7.38 -1.07 14.89
CA PHE A 109 -6.71 -0.27 15.93
C PHE A 109 -7.65 0.66 16.73
N GLY A 110 -8.96 0.43 16.58
CA GLY A 110 -10.01 1.06 17.39
C GLY A 110 -10.33 2.50 17.00
N GLY A 111 -10.30 2.84 15.71
CA GLY A 111 -10.59 4.20 15.23
C GLY A 111 -9.44 5.19 15.40
N ARG A 112 -8.23 4.70 15.69
CA ARG A 112 -7.00 5.49 15.83
C ARG A 112 -6.13 5.35 14.59
N SER A 113 -5.32 6.37 14.31
CA SER A 113 -4.28 6.28 13.29
C SER A 113 -3.29 5.15 13.61
N LEU A 114 -2.82 4.44 12.59
CA LEU A 114 -1.82 3.38 12.71
C LEU A 114 -0.46 3.89 13.22
N HIS A 115 -0.18 5.20 13.08
CA HIS A 115 1.00 5.87 13.66
C HIS A 115 0.76 6.50 15.04
N HIS A 116 -0.42 6.35 15.63
CA HIS A 116 -0.71 6.96 16.93
C HIS A 116 0.27 6.47 18.00
N ILE A 117 1.04 7.41 18.55
CA ILE A 117 2.00 7.16 19.63
C ILE A 117 1.27 7.19 20.99
N GLY A 118 1.50 6.16 21.80
CA GLY A 118 0.99 6.04 23.16
C GLY A 118 1.78 5.05 24.01
N ASP A 119 1.16 4.56 25.08
CA ASP A 119 1.75 3.57 26.02
C ASP A 119 1.80 2.16 25.41
N THR A 120 0.83 1.82 24.55
CA THR A 120 0.80 0.55 23.81
C THR A 120 1.43 0.74 22.44
N PRO A 121 2.39 -0.10 22.02
CA PRO A 121 2.97 -0.06 20.67
C PRO A 121 1.89 -0.13 19.58
N ASN A 122 1.97 0.75 18.59
CA ASN A 122 1.10 0.72 17.41
C ASN A 122 1.53 -0.37 16.40
N PRO A 123 0.72 -0.71 15.36
CA PRO A 123 1.01 -1.84 14.48
C PRO A 123 2.38 -1.79 13.79
N TYR A 124 2.87 -0.60 13.42
CA TYR A 124 4.23 -0.41 12.91
C TYR A 124 5.28 -0.78 13.98
N GLU A 125 5.17 -0.25 15.19
CA GLU A 125 6.12 -0.55 16.28
C GLU A 125 6.16 -2.04 16.62
N GLN A 126 5.00 -2.72 16.58
CA GLN A 126 4.92 -4.16 16.79
C GLN A 126 5.61 -4.93 15.65
N ALA A 127 5.34 -4.58 14.39
CA ALA A 127 5.98 -5.21 13.23
C ALA A 127 7.51 -5.05 13.23
N ILE A 128 8.00 -3.82 13.45
CA ILE A 128 9.43 -3.49 13.60
C ILE A 128 10.05 -4.31 14.74
N SER A 129 9.37 -4.42 15.89
CA SER A 129 9.87 -5.17 17.06
C SER A 129 9.92 -6.69 16.86
N ILE A 130 8.97 -7.28 16.13
CA ILE A 130 8.92 -8.75 15.95
C ILE A 130 9.88 -9.19 14.85
N ILE A 131 9.90 -8.52 13.69
CA ILE A 131 10.91 -8.81 12.66
C ILE A 131 12.31 -8.49 13.19
N GLY A 132 12.48 -7.40 13.93
CA GLY A 132 13.76 -7.04 14.52
C GLY A 132 14.34 -8.09 15.46
N ARG A 133 13.50 -8.82 16.21
CA ARG A 133 13.91 -9.97 17.03
C ARG A 133 14.19 -11.26 16.26
N THR A 134 13.85 -11.32 14.97
CA THR A 134 13.99 -12.51 14.13
C THR A 134 15.13 -12.39 13.12
N LEU A 135 15.22 -11.24 12.42
CA LEU A 135 16.19 -10.99 11.36
C LEU A 135 17.54 -10.45 11.84
N SER A 136 17.63 -9.81 13.01
CA SER A 136 18.92 -9.32 13.55
C SER A 136 19.96 -10.43 13.83
N ALA A 137 19.54 -11.70 13.81
CA ALA A 137 20.45 -12.85 13.85
C ALA A 137 21.17 -13.12 12.51
N PHE A 138 20.76 -12.44 11.41
CA PHE A 138 21.29 -12.60 10.05
C PHE A 138 21.84 -11.29 9.45
N ASP A 139 21.84 -10.19 10.21
CA ASP A 139 22.31 -8.88 9.75
C ASP A 139 23.82 -8.75 10.02
N GLU A 140 24.62 -8.38 9.01
CA GLU A 140 26.09 -8.47 9.07
C GLU A 140 26.75 -7.53 10.08
N ASP A 141 26.21 -6.33 10.28
CA ASP A 141 26.84 -5.27 11.08
C ASP A 141 25.89 -4.55 12.06
N ASN A 142 24.60 -4.91 12.10
CA ASN A 142 23.54 -4.24 12.87
C ASN A 142 23.33 -2.76 12.45
N LEU A 143 23.66 -2.39 11.21
CA LEU A 143 23.47 -1.06 10.65
C LEU A 143 22.32 -1.09 9.63
N ILE A 144 21.16 -0.55 10.03
CA ILE A 144 19.92 -0.63 9.24
C ILE A 144 19.62 0.73 8.57
N PRO A 145 19.76 0.89 7.25
CA PRO A 145 19.23 2.03 6.53
C PRO A 145 17.69 2.11 6.68
N CYS A 146 17.22 3.16 7.33
CA CYS A 146 15.80 3.37 7.64
C CYS A 146 15.26 4.62 6.95
N PHE A 147 14.16 4.49 6.23
CA PHE A 147 13.59 5.53 5.38
C PHE A 147 12.09 5.71 5.57
N GLY A 148 11.62 6.94 5.40
CA GLY A 148 10.20 7.28 5.30
C GLY A 148 9.80 7.70 3.89
N PHE A 149 8.58 7.40 3.48
CA PHE A 149 8.01 7.81 2.18
C PHE A 149 6.52 8.14 2.29
N GLY A 150 5.98 8.93 1.36
CA GLY A 150 4.55 9.27 1.34
C GLY A 150 4.13 10.41 2.28
N ASP A 151 5.07 11.00 3.01
CA ASP A 151 4.83 12.23 3.78
C ASP A 151 4.75 13.45 2.84
N ALA A 152 4.38 14.62 3.36
CA ALA A 152 4.26 15.84 2.58
C ALA A 152 5.60 16.46 2.12
N SER A 153 6.75 15.88 2.45
CA SER A 153 8.04 16.17 1.81
C SER A 153 8.31 15.27 0.60
N THR A 154 7.91 13.99 0.66
CA THR A 154 8.29 12.93 -0.29
C THR A 154 7.23 12.58 -1.34
N HIS A 155 5.94 12.67 -0.97
CA HIS A 155 4.79 12.26 -1.81
C HIS A 155 5.03 10.87 -2.45
N ASP A 156 4.72 10.68 -3.73
CA ASP A 156 4.95 9.44 -4.49
C ASP A 156 6.28 9.42 -5.27
N ARG A 157 7.27 10.23 -4.87
CA ARG A 157 8.48 10.54 -5.66
C ARG A 157 9.78 10.15 -4.98
N ASP A 158 9.93 10.52 -3.71
CA ASP A 158 11.20 10.46 -2.99
C ASP A 158 11.09 9.59 -1.73
N VAL A 159 12.22 9.39 -1.05
CA VAL A 159 12.27 8.90 0.33
C VAL A 159 13.13 9.84 1.17
N PHE A 160 12.88 9.94 2.47
CA PHE A 160 13.77 10.62 3.41
C PHE A 160 14.47 9.63 4.34
N SER A 161 15.73 9.87 4.69
CA SER A 161 16.44 9.07 5.70
C SER A 161 15.97 9.46 7.10
N PHE A 162 15.79 8.47 7.99
CA PHE A 162 15.43 8.72 9.38
C PHE A 162 16.51 9.53 10.12
N CYS A 163 17.79 9.38 9.76
CA CYS A 163 18.88 10.10 10.43
C CYS A 163 19.36 11.33 9.62
N PRO A 164 19.50 12.52 10.25
CA PRO A 164 19.84 13.77 9.54
C PRO A 164 21.16 13.81 8.76
N ASP A 165 22.12 12.98 9.15
CA ASP A 165 23.43 12.79 8.53
C ASP A 165 23.46 11.66 7.49
N GLY A 166 22.33 10.99 7.27
CA GLY A 166 22.21 9.85 6.36
C GLY A 166 22.77 8.53 6.92
N ARG A 167 23.16 8.46 8.21
CA ARG A 167 23.65 7.21 8.81
C ARG A 167 22.56 6.12 8.87
N PRO A 168 22.92 4.83 8.87
CA PRO A 168 22.03 3.76 9.31
C PRO A 168 21.66 3.88 10.80
N CYS A 169 20.50 3.33 11.17
CA CYS A 169 20.12 3.08 12.56
C CYS A 169 20.96 1.94 13.15
N ASN A 170 21.37 2.06 14.42
CA ASN A 170 22.07 0.99 15.14
C ASN A 170 21.07 -0.07 15.64
N GLY A 171 20.68 -0.96 14.74
CA GLY A 171 19.67 -2.00 14.93
C GLY A 171 18.25 -1.47 15.09
N PHE A 172 17.30 -2.41 15.17
CA PHE A 172 15.87 -2.12 15.26
C PHE A 172 15.47 -1.31 16.51
N GLN A 173 16.31 -1.28 17.55
CA GLN A 173 16.07 -0.47 18.75
C GLN A 173 16.29 1.03 18.47
N ASP A 174 17.32 1.42 17.71
CA ASP A 174 17.50 2.80 17.25
C ASP A 174 16.40 3.13 16.22
N THR A 175 16.05 2.21 15.32
CA THR A 175 14.92 2.37 14.37
C THR A 175 13.61 2.74 15.07
N LEU A 176 13.27 2.07 16.19
CA LEU A 176 12.08 2.38 16.99
C LEU A 176 12.17 3.74 17.69
N VAL A 177 13.36 4.17 18.12
CA VAL A 177 13.57 5.51 18.71
C VAL A 177 13.39 6.58 17.63
N GLN A 178 14.10 6.48 16.50
CA GLN A 178 13.99 7.44 15.39
C GLN A 178 12.54 7.53 14.89
N TYR A 179 11.83 6.41 14.73
CA TYR A 179 10.40 6.38 14.36
C TYR A 179 9.52 7.23 15.31
N ARG A 180 9.69 7.06 16.63
CA ARG A 180 8.91 7.81 17.64
C ARG A 180 9.33 9.28 17.74
N GLU A 181 10.58 9.62 17.48
CA GLU A 181 11.09 11.01 17.49
C GLU A 181 10.70 11.79 16.22
N LEU A 182 10.65 11.13 15.07
CA LEU A 182 10.28 11.75 13.79
C LEU A 182 8.77 12.03 13.70
N LEU A 183 7.92 11.05 14.05
CA LEU A 183 6.47 11.12 13.82
C LEU A 183 5.77 12.44 14.24
N PRO A 184 6.05 13.04 15.42
CA PRO A 184 5.43 14.31 15.82
C PRO A 184 5.74 15.51 14.90
N HIS A 185 6.75 15.41 14.04
CA HIS A 185 7.21 16.47 13.14
C HIS A 185 6.74 16.26 11.69
N LEU A 186 6.19 15.09 11.37
CA LEU A 186 5.77 14.71 10.02
C LEU A 186 4.35 15.17 9.70
N ARG A 187 4.08 15.42 8.41
CA ARG A 187 2.73 15.65 7.89
C ARG A 187 2.40 14.56 6.88
N LEU A 188 1.58 13.59 7.28
CA LEU A 188 1.18 12.47 6.42
C LEU A 188 0.48 12.97 5.14
N ALA A 189 0.80 12.39 3.98
CA ALA A 189 0.28 12.84 2.69
C ALA A 189 0.04 11.70 1.68
N GLY A 190 0.72 11.73 0.53
CA GLY A 190 0.54 10.83 -0.60
C GLY A 190 0.77 11.56 -1.93
N PRO A 191 0.56 10.92 -3.10
CA PRO A 191 0.04 9.56 -3.27
C PRO A 191 0.96 8.46 -2.71
N THR A 192 0.42 7.26 -2.57
CA THR A 192 1.12 6.06 -2.08
C THR A 192 1.70 5.28 -3.25
N SER A 193 3.02 5.09 -3.26
CA SER A 193 3.80 4.32 -4.26
C SER A 193 5.01 3.71 -3.57
N PHE A 194 5.34 2.44 -3.82
CA PHE A 194 6.54 1.81 -3.26
C PHE A 194 7.77 1.92 -4.17
N ALA A 195 7.62 2.49 -5.37
CA ALA A 195 8.74 2.67 -6.29
C ALA A 195 9.94 3.42 -5.66
N PRO A 196 9.78 4.57 -4.96
CA PRO A 196 10.92 5.32 -4.44
C PRO A 196 11.76 4.53 -3.40
N ILE A 197 11.11 3.73 -2.56
CA ILE A 197 11.79 2.92 -1.53
C ILE A 197 12.45 1.66 -2.12
N ILE A 198 11.84 1.05 -3.14
CA ILE A 198 12.45 -0.07 -3.88
C ILE A 198 13.65 0.43 -4.71
N GLU A 199 13.57 1.63 -5.28
CA GLU A 199 14.69 2.28 -5.99
C GLU A 199 15.83 2.70 -5.06
N MET A 200 15.52 3.16 -3.83
CA MET A 200 16.52 3.35 -2.77
C MET A 200 17.22 2.03 -2.42
N ALA A 201 16.47 0.94 -2.24
CA ALA A 201 17.06 -0.36 -1.92
C ALA A 201 17.95 -0.90 -3.06
N MET A 202 17.53 -0.81 -4.32
CA MET A 202 18.39 -1.12 -5.48
C MET A 202 19.67 -0.26 -5.48
N THR A 203 19.57 1.00 -5.05
CA THR A 203 20.72 1.90 -4.97
C THR A 203 21.71 1.49 -3.87
N ILE A 204 21.22 1.11 -2.68
CA ILE A 204 22.03 0.58 -1.58
C ILE A 204 22.71 -0.74 -1.96
N VAL A 205 21.98 -1.66 -2.58
CA VAL A 205 22.52 -2.95 -3.05
C VAL A 205 23.65 -2.72 -4.06
N GLU A 206 23.49 -1.83 -5.03
CA GLU A 206 24.58 -1.47 -5.95
C GLU A 206 25.78 -0.84 -5.21
N GLN A 207 25.53 0.06 -4.25
CA GLN A 207 26.59 0.72 -3.47
C GLN A 207 27.39 -0.28 -2.61
N SER A 208 26.74 -1.28 -1.99
CA SER A 208 27.38 -2.38 -1.26
C SER A 208 28.32 -3.24 -2.13
N GLY A 209 28.16 -3.19 -3.46
CA GLY A 209 28.86 -4.06 -4.39
C GLY A 209 28.06 -5.30 -4.80
N GLY A 210 26.78 -5.36 -4.44
CA GLY A 210 25.90 -6.50 -4.65
C GLY A 210 25.89 -7.50 -3.49
N GLN A 211 26.07 -7.05 -2.24
CA GLN A 211 25.72 -7.87 -1.06
C GLN A 211 24.21 -8.15 -1.06
N TYR A 212 23.80 -9.28 -0.49
CA TYR A 212 22.39 -9.63 -0.37
C TYR A 212 21.68 -8.73 0.63
N HIS A 213 20.55 -8.15 0.23
CA HIS A 213 19.72 -7.32 1.09
C HIS A 213 18.28 -7.80 1.15
N VAL A 214 17.63 -7.56 2.28
CA VAL A 214 16.18 -7.69 2.45
C VAL A 214 15.59 -6.32 2.75
N LEU A 215 14.74 -5.82 1.86
CA LEU A 215 13.93 -4.62 2.08
C LEU A 215 12.65 -5.00 2.80
N LEU A 216 12.51 -4.55 4.05
CA LEU A 216 11.27 -4.55 4.80
C LEU A 216 10.49 -3.27 4.51
N ILE A 217 9.37 -3.38 3.79
CA ILE A 217 8.37 -2.31 3.67
C ILE A 217 7.27 -2.58 4.69
N ILE A 218 6.90 -1.59 5.49
CA ILE A 218 5.72 -1.65 6.38
C ILE A 218 4.74 -0.58 5.89
N ALA A 219 3.50 -0.99 5.59
CA ALA A 219 2.50 -0.12 4.96
C ALA A 219 1.06 -0.56 5.24
N ASP A 220 0.09 0.33 4.96
CA ASP A 220 -1.35 0.07 5.11
C ASP A 220 -2.06 -0.44 3.83
N GLY A 221 -1.26 -0.72 2.79
CA GLY A 221 -1.71 -1.31 1.53
C GLY A 221 -2.37 -0.34 0.56
N GLN A 222 -2.58 0.93 0.91
CA GLN A 222 -3.36 1.87 0.09
C GLN A 222 -2.58 2.50 -1.08
N VAL A 223 -1.88 1.67 -1.87
CA VAL A 223 -1.25 2.09 -3.14
C VAL A 223 -2.29 2.80 -4.00
N THR A 224 -2.02 4.05 -4.38
CA THR A 224 -3.08 4.96 -4.80
C THR A 224 -3.64 4.59 -6.16
N ARG A 225 -4.93 4.22 -6.20
CA ARG A 225 -5.70 4.04 -7.44
C ARG A 225 -6.25 5.38 -7.93
N SER A 226 -6.21 5.64 -9.24
CA SER A 226 -6.89 6.82 -9.82
C SER A 226 -8.39 6.55 -9.94
N VAL A 227 -9.20 7.60 -9.80
CA VAL A 227 -10.64 7.53 -10.11
C VAL A 227 -10.92 7.31 -11.60
N ASP A 228 -9.95 7.61 -12.46
CA ASP A 228 -10.00 7.37 -13.91
C ASP A 228 -9.45 5.99 -14.31
N THR A 229 -8.93 5.19 -13.37
CA THR A 229 -8.44 3.83 -13.65
C THR A 229 -9.62 2.92 -14.00
N GLN A 230 -9.69 2.50 -15.27
CA GLN A 230 -10.71 1.55 -15.73
C GLN A 230 -10.55 0.19 -15.05
N PHE A 231 -11.66 -0.52 -14.84
CA PHE A 231 -11.66 -1.82 -14.17
C PHE A 231 -10.74 -2.83 -14.89
N GLY A 232 -9.71 -3.33 -14.20
CA GLY A 232 -8.70 -4.22 -14.76
C GLY A 232 -7.42 -3.54 -15.27
N HIS A 233 -7.29 -2.22 -15.10
CA HIS A 233 -6.03 -1.48 -15.31
C HIS A 233 -5.39 -1.05 -13.99
N LEU A 234 -4.10 -0.72 -14.05
CA LEU A 234 -3.32 -0.15 -12.94
C LEU A 234 -3.27 1.39 -13.04
N SER A 235 -3.19 2.08 -11.90
CA SER A 235 -2.81 3.50 -11.82
C SER A 235 -1.32 3.71 -12.14
N SER A 236 -0.89 4.97 -12.23
CA SER A 236 0.54 5.30 -12.34
C SER A 236 1.36 4.85 -11.13
N GLN A 237 0.81 4.89 -9.91
CA GLN A 237 1.51 4.47 -8.70
C GLN A 237 1.60 2.94 -8.59
N GLU A 238 0.54 2.24 -8.99
CA GLU A 238 0.51 0.79 -9.11
C GLU A 238 1.52 0.30 -10.18
N GLN A 239 1.49 0.89 -11.38
CA GLN A 239 2.42 0.53 -12.47
C GLN A 239 3.88 0.82 -12.09
N ASN A 240 4.18 2.00 -11.54
CA ASN A 240 5.54 2.34 -11.09
C ASN A 240 6.04 1.35 -10.02
N THR A 241 5.14 0.90 -9.12
CA THR A 241 5.47 -0.09 -8.09
C THR A 241 5.79 -1.46 -8.71
N VAL A 242 4.97 -1.93 -9.65
CA VAL A 242 5.24 -3.19 -10.39
C VAL A 242 6.55 -3.11 -11.17
N ASP A 243 6.78 -2.01 -11.89
CA ASP A 243 8.00 -1.80 -12.68
C ASP A 243 9.25 -1.77 -11.78
N ALA A 244 9.15 -1.19 -10.58
CA ALA A 244 10.22 -1.19 -9.58
C ALA A 244 10.49 -2.60 -9.00
N ILE A 245 9.46 -3.40 -8.70
CA ILE A 245 9.62 -4.80 -8.24
C ILE A 245 10.29 -5.65 -9.32
N VAL A 246 9.83 -5.51 -10.58
CA VAL A 246 10.43 -6.18 -11.74
C VAL A 246 11.89 -5.80 -11.91
N LYS A 247 12.23 -4.50 -11.84
CA LYS A 247 13.63 -4.03 -11.92
C LYS A 247 14.47 -4.54 -10.74
N ALA A 248 13.92 -4.59 -9.52
CA ALA A 248 14.60 -5.10 -8.34
C ALA A 248 14.99 -6.58 -8.46
N SER A 249 14.25 -7.38 -9.25
CA SER A 249 14.60 -8.78 -9.53
C SER A 249 15.89 -8.98 -10.35
N GLU A 250 16.51 -7.90 -10.84
CA GLU A 250 17.86 -7.94 -11.45
C GLU A 250 18.99 -7.76 -10.43
N PHE A 251 18.67 -7.51 -9.16
CA PHE A 251 19.60 -7.28 -8.05
C PHE A 251 19.49 -8.41 -7.01
N PRO A 252 20.54 -8.65 -6.18
CA PRO A 252 20.45 -9.54 -5.03
C PRO A 252 19.63 -8.90 -3.89
N LEU A 253 18.34 -8.67 -4.15
CA LEU A 253 17.40 -7.93 -3.31
C LEU A 253 16.08 -8.69 -3.19
N SER A 254 15.70 -9.00 -1.96
CA SER A 254 14.37 -9.53 -1.60
C SER A 254 13.52 -8.44 -0.95
N ILE A 255 12.21 -8.44 -1.20
CA ILE A 255 11.27 -7.46 -0.66
C ILE A 255 10.22 -8.17 0.20
N ILE A 256 10.04 -7.73 1.44
CA ILE A 256 8.95 -8.17 2.32
C ILE A 256 8.03 -6.98 2.55
N LEU A 257 6.77 -7.09 2.14
CA LEU A 257 5.73 -6.11 2.44
C LEU A 257 4.87 -6.59 3.62
N VAL A 258 5.00 -5.90 4.75
CA VAL A 258 4.20 -6.14 5.95
C VAL A 258 2.99 -5.23 5.96
N GLY A 259 1.82 -5.82 5.72
CA GLY A 259 0.52 -5.14 5.72
C GLY A 259 -0.03 -4.95 7.12
N VAL A 260 -0.05 -3.70 7.59
CA VAL A 260 -0.63 -3.28 8.87
C VAL A 260 -1.96 -2.54 8.67
N GLY A 261 -2.86 -2.59 9.65
CA GLY A 261 -4.19 -1.98 9.53
C GLY A 261 -5.21 -2.81 8.75
N ASP A 262 -6.27 -2.15 8.30
CA ASP A 262 -7.52 -2.76 7.80
C ASP A 262 -7.45 -3.29 6.35
N GLY A 263 -6.46 -2.87 5.56
CA GLY A 263 -6.41 -3.12 4.12
C GLY A 263 -7.42 -2.22 3.36
N PRO A 264 -7.91 -2.63 2.16
CA PRO A 264 -7.84 -3.97 1.56
C PRO A 264 -6.44 -4.40 1.08
N TRP A 265 -6.27 -5.71 0.87
CA TRP A 265 -4.97 -6.35 0.59
C TRP A 265 -4.88 -7.06 -0.76
N ASP A 266 -5.94 -7.02 -1.57
CA ASP A 266 -6.08 -7.87 -2.77
C ASP A 266 -5.00 -7.60 -3.81
N MET A 267 -4.63 -6.33 -4.02
CA MET A 267 -3.54 -5.92 -4.92
C MET A 267 -2.17 -6.42 -4.41
N MET A 268 -1.95 -6.47 -3.10
CA MET A 268 -0.67 -6.91 -2.54
C MET A 268 -0.50 -8.42 -2.71
N LYS A 269 -1.60 -9.19 -2.63
CA LYS A 269 -1.67 -10.61 -2.98
C LYS A 269 -1.53 -10.87 -4.48
N GLU A 270 -1.95 -9.93 -5.32
CA GLU A 270 -1.72 -9.97 -6.77
C GLU A 270 -0.22 -9.77 -7.10
N PHE A 271 0.47 -8.87 -6.40
CA PHE A 271 1.91 -8.66 -6.53
C PHE A 271 2.74 -9.85 -5.98
N ASP A 272 2.24 -10.53 -4.95
CA ASP A 272 2.78 -11.76 -4.38
C ASP A 272 2.88 -12.86 -5.46
N ASP A 273 1.76 -13.36 -5.98
CA ASP A 273 1.70 -14.53 -6.88
C ASP A 273 1.92 -14.21 -8.39
N ASN A 274 1.60 -12.98 -8.86
CA ASN A 274 1.27 -12.75 -10.29
C ASN A 274 2.05 -11.62 -11.00
N ILE A 275 3.32 -11.35 -10.65
CA ILE A 275 4.18 -10.47 -11.46
C ILE A 275 4.90 -11.30 -12.55
N PRO A 276 4.50 -11.23 -13.85
CA PRO A 276 4.97 -12.18 -14.87
C PRO A 276 6.33 -11.83 -15.50
N ALA A 277 6.94 -10.71 -15.09
CA ALA A 277 8.15 -10.15 -15.71
C ALA A 277 9.39 -10.14 -14.79
N ARG A 278 9.25 -10.55 -13.52
CA ARG A 278 10.39 -10.67 -12.57
C ARG A 278 11.29 -11.85 -12.94
N SER A 279 12.60 -11.67 -12.77
CA SER A 279 13.65 -12.63 -13.16
C SER A 279 13.71 -13.85 -12.23
N PHE A 280 13.42 -13.61 -10.96
CA PHE A 280 13.13 -14.61 -9.93
C PHE A 280 12.02 -14.05 -9.04
N ASP A 281 11.44 -14.89 -8.16
CA ASP A 281 10.48 -14.38 -7.19
C ASP A 281 11.20 -13.57 -6.10
N ASN A 282 10.84 -12.29 -5.92
CA ASN A 282 11.59 -11.36 -5.09
C ASN A 282 10.69 -10.51 -4.16
N PHE A 283 9.41 -10.87 -4.01
CA PHE A 283 8.42 -10.08 -3.28
C PHE A 283 7.47 -10.98 -2.49
N GLN A 284 7.49 -10.86 -1.16
CA GLN A 284 6.59 -11.55 -0.22
C GLN A 284 5.65 -10.54 0.45
N PHE A 285 4.34 -10.74 0.36
CA PHE A 285 3.34 -10.01 1.15
C PHE A 285 2.96 -10.78 2.43
N VAL A 286 2.74 -10.04 3.53
CA VAL A 286 2.38 -10.60 4.84
C VAL A 286 1.28 -9.77 5.50
N ASN A 287 0.12 -10.38 5.77
CA ASN A 287 -0.99 -9.68 6.44
C ASN A 287 -0.83 -9.69 7.97
N PHE A 288 -0.01 -8.77 8.50
CA PHE A 288 0.29 -8.67 9.93
C PHE A 288 -0.97 -8.54 10.79
N THR A 289 -1.93 -7.72 10.38
CA THR A 289 -3.20 -7.55 11.09
C THR A 289 -3.97 -8.86 11.22
N GLU A 290 -4.08 -9.63 10.13
CA GLU A 290 -4.75 -10.93 10.15
C GLU A 290 -4.04 -11.91 11.09
N ILE A 291 -2.71 -12.01 11.02
CA ILE A 291 -1.93 -12.87 11.94
C ILE A 291 -2.13 -12.46 13.39
N MET A 292 -2.04 -11.15 13.70
CA MET A 292 -2.19 -10.64 15.05
C MET A 292 -3.63 -10.72 15.58
N SER A 293 -4.63 -10.83 14.70
CA SER A 293 -6.03 -11.07 15.08
C SER A 293 -6.33 -12.51 15.52
N LYS A 294 -5.52 -13.50 15.09
CA LYS A 294 -5.76 -14.94 15.34
C LYS A 294 -5.92 -15.23 16.86
N ASN A 295 -6.90 -16.04 17.25
CA ASN A 295 -7.14 -16.38 18.68
C ASN A 295 -6.18 -17.48 19.18
N ILE A 296 -4.89 -17.14 19.28
CA ILE A 296 -3.78 -18.00 19.70
C ILE A 296 -2.82 -17.25 20.64
N PRO A 297 -1.95 -17.92 21.41
CA PRO A 297 -0.97 -17.26 22.29
C PRO A 297 -0.06 -16.30 21.53
N GLN A 298 0.31 -15.18 22.16
CA GLN A 298 1.10 -14.10 21.55
C GLN A 298 2.41 -14.61 20.91
N THR A 299 3.17 -15.43 21.63
CA THR A 299 4.42 -16.05 21.12
C THR A 299 4.22 -16.83 19.82
N ARG A 300 3.05 -17.48 19.65
CA ARG A 300 2.72 -18.21 18.43
C ARG A 300 2.26 -17.29 17.30
N LYS A 301 1.68 -16.11 17.59
CA LYS A 301 1.44 -15.07 16.57
C LYS A 301 2.76 -14.51 16.04
N GLU A 302 3.70 -14.26 16.94
CA GLU A 302 5.03 -13.74 16.61
C GLU A 302 5.82 -14.77 15.79
N ALA A 303 5.86 -16.04 16.21
CA ALA A 303 6.46 -17.12 15.43
C ALA A 303 5.79 -17.34 14.06
N LEU A 304 4.47 -17.19 13.96
CA LEU A 304 3.76 -17.32 12.69
C LEU A 304 4.00 -16.13 11.75
N PHE A 305 4.05 -14.90 12.27
CA PHE A 305 4.42 -13.71 11.49
C PHE A 305 5.87 -13.77 11.02
N ALA A 306 6.79 -14.20 11.89
CA ALA A 306 8.18 -14.45 11.53
C ALA A 306 8.33 -15.51 10.43
N LEU A 307 7.52 -16.58 10.47
CA LEU A 307 7.50 -17.59 9.40
C LEU A 307 6.91 -17.03 8.10
N GLU A 308 5.68 -16.48 8.13
CA GLU A 308 4.97 -15.96 6.95
C GLU A 308 5.79 -14.84 6.25
N ALA A 309 6.61 -14.08 6.99
CA ALA A 309 7.50 -13.07 6.42
C ALA A 309 8.81 -13.60 5.81
N LEU A 310 9.30 -14.76 6.24
CA LEU A 310 10.67 -15.23 5.94
C LEU A 310 10.72 -16.54 5.17
N MET A 311 9.58 -17.21 4.96
CA MET A 311 9.52 -18.55 4.37
C MET A 311 10.09 -18.66 2.95
N GLU A 312 10.09 -17.57 2.18
CA GLU A 312 10.71 -17.55 0.85
C GLU A 312 12.18 -17.11 0.84
N ILE A 313 12.65 -16.35 1.85
CA ILE A 313 13.97 -15.69 1.86
C ILE A 313 15.13 -16.65 1.51
N PRO A 314 15.19 -17.91 2.01
CA PRO A 314 16.27 -18.84 1.63
C PRO A 314 16.21 -19.34 0.18
N SER A 315 15.03 -19.40 -0.45
CA SER A 315 14.87 -19.68 -1.89
C SER A 315 15.22 -18.47 -2.74
N GLN A 316 14.80 -17.28 -2.31
CA GLN A 316 15.11 -16.02 -2.98
C GLN A 316 16.63 -15.76 -2.96
N TYR A 317 17.28 -15.91 -1.80
CA TYR A 317 18.75 -15.87 -1.66
C TYR A 317 19.46 -16.82 -2.64
N LYS A 318 19.03 -18.08 -2.72
CA LYS A 318 19.61 -19.07 -3.66
C LYS A 318 19.41 -18.67 -5.13
N ALA A 319 18.27 -18.10 -5.50
CA ALA A 319 18.06 -17.59 -6.84
C ALA A 319 19.11 -16.50 -7.22
N THR A 320 19.48 -15.62 -6.28
CA THR A 320 20.54 -14.62 -6.52
C THR A 320 21.92 -15.24 -6.81
N ILE A 321 22.20 -16.42 -6.22
CA ILE A 321 23.42 -17.21 -6.45
C ILE A 321 23.34 -17.94 -7.80
N GLU A 322 22.22 -18.63 -8.08
CA GLU A 322 22.02 -19.39 -9.32
C GLU A 322 21.98 -18.50 -10.56
N MET A 323 21.45 -17.27 -10.44
CA MET A 323 21.52 -16.23 -11.49
C MET A 323 22.90 -15.56 -11.58
N GLY A 324 23.79 -15.77 -10.60
CA GLY A 324 25.12 -15.17 -10.56
C GLY A 324 25.14 -13.65 -10.37
N ILE A 325 24.10 -13.07 -9.76
CA ILE A 325 23.97 -11.63 -9.47
C ILE A 325 24.51 -11.24 -8.10
N LEU A 326 24.59 -12.20 -7.15
CA LEU A 326 25.20 -11.98 -5.84
C LEU A 326 26.69 -11.61 -5.97
N GLY A 327 27.13 -10.62 -5.19
CA GLY A 327 28.50 -10.10 -5.19
C GLY A 327 28.87 -9.33 -6.45
N ARG A 328 27.88 -8.79 -7.19
CA ARG A 328 28.11 -8.03 -8.43
C ARG A 328 27.31 -6.73 -8.48
N ARG A 329 27.95 -5.70 -9.04
CA ARG A 329 27.29 -4.47 -9.49
C ARG A 329 26.66 -4.67 -10.87
N SER A 330 25.43 -4.23 -11.02
CA SER A 330 24.63 -4.35 -12.26
C SER A 330 24.93 -3.22 -13.26
N GLY A 331 25.35 -2.05 -12.77
CA GLY A 331 25.40 -0.81 -13.55
C GLY A 331 24.03 -0.18 -13.84
N LYS A 332 22.92 -0.77 -13.38
CA LYS A 332 21.53 -0.39 -13.70
C LYS A 332 20.80 0.37 -12.58
N SER A 333 21.49 0.60 -11.46
CA SER A 333 20.94 1.30 -10.29
C SER A 333 20.32 2.66 -10.67
N PRO A 334 19.16 3.03 -10.10
CA PRO A 334 18.56 4.36 -10.27
C PRO A 334 19.44 5.53 -9.78
N GLN A 335 20.39 5.26 -8.86
CA GLN A 335 21.17 6.28 -8.14
C GLN A 335 20.29 7.24 -7.31
N THR A 336 19.24 6.71 -6.68
CA THR A 336 18.33 7.47 -5.82
C THR A 336 19.07 8.05 -4.61
N ILE A 337 18.76 9.30 -4.26
CA ILE A 337 19.35 9.99 -3.10
C ILE A 337 18.22 10.28 -2.10
N ALA A 338 18.39 9.89 -0.85
CA ALA A 338 17.41 10.18 0.19
C ALA A 338 17.43 11.66 0.58
N LEU A 339 16.25 12.22 0.79
CA LEU A 339 16.08 13.53 1.41
C LEU A 339 16.50 13.48 2.89
N PRO A 340 16.93 14.61 3.50
CA PRO A 340 17.04 14.71 4.95
C PRO A 340 15.65 14.58 5.62
N PRO A 341 15.56 14.12 6.87
CA PRO A 341 14.31 13.98 7.59
C PRO A 341 13.58 15.34 7.73
N PRO A 342 12.24 15.39 7.58
CA PRO A 342 11.48 16.63 7.74
C PRO A 342 11.53 17.14 9.19
N THR A 343 12.40 18.11 9.45
CA THR A 343 12.42 18.83 10.72
C THR A 343 11.33 19.93 10.71
N GLY A 344 10.54 20.01 11.78
CA GLY A 344 9.35 20.87 11.85
C GLY A 344 9.58 22.40 11.78
N ASN A 345 10.82 22.85 11.60
CA ASN A 345 11.18 24.26 11.46
C ASN A 345 11.46 24.61 10.00
N HIS A 346 10.61 25.44 9.39
CA HIS A 346 10.83 26.01 8.05
C HIS A 346 11.91 27.13 8.04
N HIS A 347 13.12 26.79 8.48
CA HIS A 347 14.33 27.59 8.30
C HIS A 347 15.42 26.73 7.65
N ALA A 348 15.43 26.71 6.33
CA ALA A 348 16.41 25.95 5.55
C ALA A 348 17.83 26.49 5.79
N PRO A 349 18.77 25.68 6.33
CA PRO A 349 20.18 26.02 6.25
C PRO A 349 20.66 25.73 4.83
N SER A 350 21.18 26.75 4.14
CA SER A 350 21.82 26.57 2.84
C SER A 350 23.19 25.90 3.00
N VAL A 351 23.21 24.58 3.21
CA VAL A 351 24.44 23.78 3.36
C VAL A 351 25.10 23.59 2.00
N GLY A 352 25.96 24.53 1.62
CA GLY A 352 26.80 24.41 0.43
C GLY A 352 27.93 23.39 0.65
N TYR A 353 28.06 22.43 -0.27
CA TYR A 353 29.22 21.54 -0.33
C TYR A 353 30.52 22.36 -0.45
N THR A 354 31.40 22.26 0.55
CA THR A 354 32.79 22.74 0.43
C THR A 354 33.76 21.64 0.86
N ASN A 355 34.65 21.25 -0.05
CA ASN A 355 35.68 20.25 0.19
C ASN A 355 36.78 20.78 1.11
N TYR A 356 37.42 19.88 1.87
CA TYR A 356 38.61 20.17 2.68
C TYR A 356 39.73 20.86 1.87
N LYS A 357 40.19 22.03 2.35
CA LYS A 357 41.60 22.47 2.30
C LYS A 357 41.86 23.66 3.23
N SER A 358 43.14 23.98 3.42
CA SER A 358 43.64 24.52 4.69
C SER A 358 43.92 26.04 4.72
N THR A 359 44.11 26.52 5.96
CA THR A 359 45.04 27.59 6.40
C THR A 359 44.70 29.10 6.24
N THR A 360 44.70 29.74 7.43
CA THR A 360 45.21 31.10 7.79
C THR A 360 44.35 32.39 7.77
N PHE A 361 44.56 33.16 8.85
CA PHE A 361 44.41 34.62 9.11
C PHE A 361 43.04 35.32 9.25
N GLN A 362 42.76 35.67 10.52
CA GLN A 362 42.17 36.90 11.10
C GLN A 362 41.61 38.01 10.16
N GLN A 363 40.43 38.57 10.49
CA GLN A 363 40.26 39.82 11.26
C GLN A 363 38.77 40.10 11.59
N SER A 364 38.44 41.22 12.27
CA SER A 364 37.21 41.36 13.08
C SER A 364 36.44 42.68 12.93
N ALA A 365 35.11 42.61 13.14
CA ALA A 365 34.17 43.71 13.47
C ALA A 365 33.87 44.77 12.37
N PRO A 366 32.83 45.65 12.52
CA PRO A 366 31.77 45.73 13.54
C PRO A 366 30.31 45.72 13.00
N PRO A 367 29.27 45.60 13.86
CA PRO A 367 27.85 45.71 13.50
C PRO A 367 27.20 47.07 13.86
N TYR A 368 26.19 47.53 13.09
CA TYR A 368 25.26 48.63 13.44
C TYR A 368 24.01 48.61 12.50
N PRO A 369 22.88 49.33 12.78
CA PRO A 369 21.70 48.59 13.26
C PRO A 369 20.37 48.81 12.50
N GLY A 370 19.40 47.94 12.80
CA GLY A 370 18.07 48.33 13.27
C GLY A 370 17.03 48.86 12.27
N TYR A 371 15.95 48.10 12.11
CA TYR A 371 14.61 48.65 11.91
C TYR A 371 13.54 47.77 12.56
N GLU A 372 12.68 48.40 13.36
CA GLU A 372 11.34 47.93 13.70
C GLU A 372 10.38 48.38 12.56
N THR A 373 9.09 48.04 12.47
CA THR A 373 8.16 47.25 13.30
C THR A 373 7.04 46.75 12.37
N ALA A 374 6.47 45.56 12.59
CA ALA A 374 5.11 45.20 12.12
C ALA A 374 4.64 43.87 12.75
N SER A 375 3.84 43.93 13.82
CA SER A 375 3.09 42.77 14.32
C SER A 375 1.75 42.65 13.59
N SER A 376 1.35 41.43 13.24
CA SER A 376 0.02 41.13 12.68
C SER A 376 -0.51 39.82 13.26
N GLU A 377 -1.22 39.93 14.39
CA GLU A 377 -1.98 38.84 15.01
C GLU A 377 -3.28 38.60 14.25
N HIS A 378 -3.70 37.34 14.06
CA HIS A 378 -5.08 36.87 13.82
C HIS A 378 -5.09 35.32 13.70
N PRO A 379 -6.21 34.62 13.98
CA PRO A 379 -6.47 34.20 15.36
C PRO A 379 -6.71 32.68 15.53
N SER A 380 -6.76 32.23 16.78
CA SER A 380 -7.06 30.83 17.16
C SER A 380 -8.44 30.36 16.70
N ALA A 381 -8.53 29.11 16.24
CA ALA A 381 -9.79 28.49 15.82
C ALA A 381 -10.65 28.00 17.02
N PRO A 382 -11.99 28.19 16.99
CA PRO A 382 -12.90 27.67 18.00
C PRO A 382 -13.30 26.20 17.76
N SER A 383 -13.85 25.57 18.79
CA SER A 383 -14.18 24.13 18.82
C SER A 383 -15.60 23.78 18.34
N SER A 384 -15.69 22.77 17.47
CA SER A 384 -16.77 21.77 17.35
C SER A 384 -18.25 22.23 17.43
N SER A 385 -18.94 22.23 16.29
CA SER A 385 -20.39 21.98 16.20
C SER A 385 -20.67 20.86 15.19
N PHE A 386 -21.85 20.23 15.26
CA PHE A 386 -22.22 19.09 14.40
C PHE A 386 -22.49 19.47 12.93
N GLU A 387 -22.51 20.76 12.59
CA GLU A 387 -22.83 21.27 11.25
C GLU A 387 -21.64 21.11 10.27
N ASP A 388 -20.42 20.89 10.77
CA ASP A 388 -19.21 20.87 9.96
C ASP A 388 -18.93 19.54 9.21
N GLN A 389 -19.91 18.63 9.16
CA GLN A 389 -19.79 17.33 8.46
C GLN A 389 -20.58 17.25 7.15
N VAL A 390 -21.52 18.17 6.89
CA VAL A 390 -22.32 18.21 5.64
C VAL A 390 -21.69 19.12 4.59
N CYS A 391 -21.90 18.79 3.31
CA CYS A 391 -21.38 19.54 2.18
C CYS A 391 -21.91 20.99 2.15
N PRO A 392 -21.06 22.01 1.98
CA PRO A 392 -21.45 23.43 1.99
C PRO A 392 -22.30 23.89 0.79
N ILE A 393 -22.75 22.97 -0.08
CA ILE A 393 -23.52 23.26 -1.30
C ILE A 393 -24.95 22.73 -1.17
N CYS A 394 -25.11 21.45 -0.83
CA CYS A 394 -26.43 20.83 -0.64
C CYS A 394 -26.89 20.80 0.83
N LEU A 395 -25.99 21.08 1.79
CA LEU A 395 -26.23 21.08 3.25
C LEU A 395 -26.84 19.76 3.79
N THR A 396 -26.77 18.68 3.03
CA THR A 396 -27.48 17.41 3.27
C THR A 396 -26.54 16.21 3.25
N ASN A 397 -25.72 16.08 2.20
CA ASN A 397 -24.85 14.92 2.01
C ASN A 397 -23.51 15.12 2.73
N PRO A 398 -22.84 14.05 3.22
CA PRO A 398 -21.57 14.15 3.94
C PRO A 398 -20.44 14.68 3.04
N ARG A 399 -19.36 15.16 3.67
CA ARG A 399 -18.15 15.68 2.99
C ARG A 399 -17.22 14.57 2.48
N ASP A 400 -17.65 13.81 1.46
CA ASP A 400 -16.90 12.69 0.86
C ASP A 400 -16.03 13.02 -0.38
N MET A 401 -15.86 14.30 -0.75
CA MET A 401 -14.98 14.72 -1.85
C MET A 401 -14.10 15.93 -1.49
N ALA A 402 -12.79 15.76 -1.56
CA ALA A 402 -11.79 16.81 -1.34
C ALA A 402 -11.27 17.41 -2.65
N PHE A 403 -10.90 18.69 -2.62
CA PHE A 403 -10.20 19.39 -3.70
C PHE A 403 -8.72 19.56 -3.38
N GLY A 404 -7.89 19.75 -4.42
CA GLY A 404 -6.44 20.03 -4.27
C GLY A 404 -6.08 21.29 -3.46
N CYS A 405 -7.07 22.09 -3.05
CA CYS A 405 -6.91 23.21 -2.11
C CYS A 405 -7.27 22.86 -0.64
N GLY A 406 -7.43 21.57 -0.31
CA GLY A 406 -7.73 21.07 1.04
C GLY A 406 -9.19 21.18 1.49
N HIS A 407 -10.07 21.75 0.67
CA HIS A 407 -11.48 21.98 1.01
C HIS A 407 -12.39 20.86 0.52
N LEU A 408 -13.53 20.68 1.18
CA LEU A 408 -14.39 19.49 1.06
C LEU A 408 -15.82 19.80 0.60
N THR A 409 -16.41 18.86 -0.14
CA THR A 409 -17.80 18.82 -0.64
C THR A 409 -18.30 17.37 -0.65
N CYS A 410 -19.52 17.08 -1.11
CA CYS A 410 -19.96 15.71 -1.40
C CYS A 410 -19.68 15.31 -2.85
N SER A 411 -19.63 14.00 -3.12
CA SER A 411 -19.45 13.43 -4.46
C SER A 411 -20.49 13.87 -5.48
N ASP A 412 -21.69 14.31 -5.08
CA ASP A 412 -22.73 14.76 -6.00
C ASP A 412 -22.54 16.22 -6.43
N CYS A 413 -21.99 17.06 -5.56
CA CYS A 413 -21.82 18.49 -5.81
C CYS A 413 -20.40 18.88 -6.24
N GLY A 414 -19.37 18.13 -5.84
CA GLY A 414 -17.98 18.43 -6.16
C GLY A 414 -17.57 18.30 -7.64
N PRO A 415 -18.09 17.34 -8.44
CA PRO A 415 -17.64 17.14 -9.82
C PRO A 415 -17.92 18.32 -10.76
N SER A 416 -19.03 19.03 -10.57
CA SER A 416 -19.47 20.13 -11.45
C SER A 416 -18.80 21.47 -11.17
N LEU A 417 -18.03 21.59 -10.08
CA LEU A 417 -17.36 22.83 -9.70
C LEU A 417 -16.04 23.02 -10.46
N GLN A 418 -15.85 24.20 -11.02
CA GLN A 418 -14.57 24.64 -11.59
C GLN A 418 -13.71 25.40 -10.57
N THR A 419 -14.34 26.07 -9.60
CA THR A 419 -13.67 26.80 -8.51
C THR A 419 -14.19 26.35 -7.15
N CYS A 420 -13.31 26.35 -6.15
CA CYS A 420 -13.66 25.97 -4.79
C CYS A 420 -14.64 26.98 -4.18
N PRO A 421 -15.80 26.57 -3.63
CA PRO A 421 -16.79 27.50 -3.08
C PRO A 421 -16.28 28.25 -1.84
N ILE A 422 -15.30 27.68 -1.12
CA ILE A 422 -14.75 28.26 0.11
C ILE A 422 -13.58 29.22 -0.21
N CYS A 423 -12.55 28.76 -0.92
CA CYS A 423 -11.33 29.56 -1.15
C CYS A 423 -11.17 30.13 -2.58
N ARG A 424 -12.15 29.91 -3.47
CA ARG A 424 -12.25 30.45 -4.85
C ARG A 424 -11.12 30.11 -5.83
N ARG A 425 -10.13 29.30 -5.42
CA ARG A 425 -9.11 28.72 -6.32
C ARG A 425 -9.75 27.76 -7.33
N GLU A 426 -9.14 27.63 -8.51
CA GLU A 426 -9.53 26.62 -9.51
C GLU A 426 -9.30 25.19 -8.99
N ILE A 427 -10.12 24.24 -9.45
CA ILE A 427 -10.10 22.84 -9.01
C ILE A 427 -9.49 21.97 -10.12
N HIS A 428 -8.18 21.82 -10.07
CA HIS A 428 -7.44 20.88 -10.93
C HIS A 428 -7.51 19.43 -10.40
N THR A 429 -7.48 19.26 -9.08
CA THR A 429 -7.49 17.93 -8.42
C THR A 429 -8.78 17.72 -7.62
N ARG A 430 -9.41 16.54 -7.77
CA ARG A 430 -10.57 16.07 -7.00
C ARG A 430 -10.23 14.67 -6.46
N ILE A 431 -10.50 14.41 -5.19
CA ILE A 431 -10.20 13.14 -4.50
C ILE A 431 -11.48 12.71 -3.80
N LYS A 432 -11.95 11.48 -4.06
CA LYS A 432 -13.06 10.87 -3.32
C LYS A 432 -12.54 10.19 -2.05
N LEU A 433 -13.29 10.34 -0.96
CA LEU A 433 -13.07 9.70 0.34
C LEU A 433 -14.11 8.59 0.54
N TYR A 434 -13.78 7.57 1.35
CA TYR A 434 -14.58 6.35 1.56
C TYR A 434 -14.76 6.04 3.06
#